data_AF-A0A932UUA1-F1
#
_entry.id   AF-A0A932UUA1-F1
#
_cell.length_a   1.000
_cell.length_b   1.000
_cell.length_c   1.000
_cell.angle_alpha   90.00
_cell.angle_beta   90.00
_cell.angle_gamma   90.00
#
_symmetry.space_group_name_H-M   'P 1'
#
loop_
_entity.id
_entity.type
_entity.pdbx_description
1 polymer ?
#
loop_
_entity_poly.entity_id
_entity_poly.type
_entity_poly.pdbx_seq_one_letter_code
_entity_poly.pdbx_strand_id
1 'polypeptide(L)'
;MVLRALAFGVALAVGTLAALWLTRAPGSHSEVDDGRFPPAEAEWAAGNRLALRLAIPLGLGALSGLVAPGDWTELSQVLLLAVALAALALADARTLSVDTRIIVVGLTLRLLSLALLLPARLPSMIAGMLCGAGLLVLIGVFYRTLRNREGLGEGDAAVMGLVGSFVGWQGIFPALAVSALSGLLVALPALLIFRKPLTTTIPFVPFLALGGLVVYGVQLWHGWSWPLASQPDWWWLMAPPEPLR
;
A
#
# COMPACT_ATOMS: atom_id res chain seq x y z
N MET A 1 24.37 10.17 4.18
CA MET A 1 24.00 9.33 5.34
C MET A 1 22.87 9.96 6.18
N VAL A 2 23.05 11.20 6.67
CA VAL A 2 22.04 11.91 7.51
C VAL A 2 20.66 12.03 6.85
N LEU A 3 20.58 12.49 5.60
CA LEU A 3 19.30 12.64 4.88
C LEU A 3 18.54 11.31 4.71
N ARG A 4 19.27 10.21 4.52
CA ARG A 4 18.69 8.86 4.36
C ARG A 4 18.12 8.33 5.68
N ALA A 5 18.83 8.55 6.78
CA ALA A 5 18.36 8.19 8.13
C ALA A 5 17.15 9.05 8.54
N LEU A 6 17.15 10.34 8.18
CA LEU A 6 16.02 11.24 8.43
C LEU A 6 14.76 10.78 7.69
N ALA A 7 14.87 10.38 6.43
CA ALA A 7 13.75 9.83 5.67
C ALA A 7 13.14 8.58 6.32
N PHE A 8 13.98 7.69 6.85
CA PHE A 8 13.53 6.52 7.61
C PHE A 8 12.81 6.93 8.91
N GLY A 9 13.36 7.89 9.65
CA GLY A 9 12.74 8.44 10.86
C GLY A 9 11.37 9.08 10.58
N VAL A 10 11.24 9.82 9.47
CA VAL A 10 9.96 10.40 9.03
C VAL A 10 8.95 9.31 8.68
N ALA A 11 9.36 8.26 7.96
CA ALA A 11 8.48 7.14 7.64
C ALA A 11 7.94 6.44 8.90
N LEU A 12 8.79 6.21 9.91
CA LEU A 12 8.39 5.67 11.20
C LEU A 12 7.42 6.62 11.93
N ALA A 13 7.72 7.91 11.96
CA ALA A 13 6.87 8.92 12.62
C ALA A 13 5.50 9.05 11.95
N VAL A 14 5.43 8.99 10.62
CA VAL A 14 4.16 8.96 9.89
C VAL A 14 3.41 7.68 10.21
N GLY A 15 4.08 6.53 10.30
CA GLY A 15 3.47 5.27 10.69
C GLY A 15 2.84 5.28 12.07
N THR A 16 3.54 5.85 13.06
CA THR A 16 3.00 6.01 14.40
C THR A 16 1.84 7.00 14.43
N LEU A 17 1.92 8.13 13.72
CA LEU A 17 0.83 9.10 13.62
C LEU A 17 -0.41 8.55 12.92
N ALA A 18 -0.24 7.78 11.84
CA ALA A 18 -1.34 7.10 11.14
C ALA A 18 -2.00 6.05 12.04
N ALA A 19 -1.21 5.26 12.77
CA ALA A 19 -1.74 4.30 13.74
C ALA A 19 -2.49 5.01 14.89
N LEU A 20 -2.00 6.17 15.35
CA LEU A 20 -2.69 7.01 16.34
C LEU A 20 -4.00 7.57 15.81
N TRP A 21 -4.03 8.05 14.56
CA TRP A 21 -5.24 8.56 13.92
C TRP A 21 -6.30 7.47 13.74
N LEU A 22 -5.93 6.30 13.22
CA LEU A 22 -6.85 5.16 13.00
C LEU A 22 -7.43 4.56 14.28
N THR A 23 -6.80 4.83 15.42
CA THR A 23 -7.22 4.29 16.72
C THR A 23 -7.84 5.35 17.62
N ARG A 24 -7.90 6.61 17.17
CA ARG A 24 -8.96 7.53 17.56
C ARG A 24 -10.24 7.03 16.89
N ALA A 25 -10.95 6.15 17.57
CA ALA A 25 -12.35 5.96 17.27
C ALA A 25 -13.04 7.32 17.40
N PRO A 26 -14.00 7.68 16.52
CA PRO A 26 -14.96 8.70 16.88
C PRO A 26 -15.66 8.19 18.14
N GLY A 27 -15.35 8.82 19.27
CA GLY A 27 -16.17 8.67 20.46
C GLY A 27 -17.57 9.10 20.07
N SER A 28 -18.51 8.17 20.22
CA SER A 28 -19.93 8.46 20.23
C SER A 28 -20.17 9.66 21.13
N HIS A 29 -20.48 10.81 20.53
CA HIS A 29 -21.10 11.90 21.26
C HIS A 29 -22.50 11.44 21.67
N SER A 30 -22.60 10.76 22.82
CA SER A 30 -23.75 10.70 23.72
C SER A 30 -23.51 9.61 24.78
N GLU A 31 -22.53 9.77 25.65
CA GLU A 31 -22.57 9.10 26.95
C GLU A 31 -22.63 10.22 27.99
N VAL A 32 -23.77 10.28 28.68
CA VAL A 32 -23.99 11.14 29.82
C VAL A 32 -22.97 10.72 30.89
N ASP A 33 -22.23 11.70 31.41
CA ASP A 33 -21.24 11.51 32.46
C ASP A 33 -21.94 11.23 33.79
N ASP A 34 -22.16 9.94 34.06
CA ASP A 34 -22.84 9.45 35.28
C ASP A 34 -21.86 9.24 36.46
N GLY A 35 -20.59 9.69 36.37
CA GLY A 35 -19.61 9.54 37.45
C GLY A 35 -19.22 8.09 37.79
N ARG A 36 -19.55 7.12 36.94
CA ARG A 36 -19.09 5.72 37.07
C ARG A 36 -17.72 5.59 36.40
N PHE A 37 -16.72 5.13 37.16
CA PHE A 37 -15.43 4.73 36.61
C PHE A 37 -15.66 3.76 35.44
N PRO A 38 -14.98 3.94 34.30
CA PRO A 38 -15.10 3.02 33.17
C PRO A 38 -14.73 1.60 33.66
N PRO A 39 -15.47 0.56 33.22
CA PRO A 39 -15.19 -0.81 33.65
C PRO A 39 -13.73 -1.17 33.32
N ALA A 40 -13.05 -1.95 34.16
CA ALA A 40 -11.65 -2.34 33.95
C ALA A 40 -11.39 -3.00 32.57
N GLU A 41 -12.43 -3.55 31.95
CA GLU A 41 -12.40 -4.06 30.57
C GLU A 41 -12.22 -2.94 29.51
N ALA A 42 -12.77 -1.74 29.75
CA ALA A 42 -12.59 -0.57 28.89
C ALA A 42 -11.17 0.02 29.00
N GLU A 43 -10.58 0.03 30.21
CA GLU A 43 -9.18 0.41 30.41
C GLU A 43 -8.21 -0.64 29.83
N TRP A 44 -8.49 -1.93 30.00
CA TRP A 44 -7.70 -3.03 29.41
C TRP A 44 -7.80 -3.04 27.87
N ALA A 45 -8.99 -2.79 27.31
CA ALA A 45 -9.17 -2.59 25.87
C ALA A 45 -8.48 -1.32 25.37
N ALA A 46 -8.40 -0.25 26.16
CA ALA A 46 -7.66 0.97 25.84
C ALA A 46 -6.14 0.78 25.88
N GLY A 47 -5.63 0.01 26.85
CA GLY A 47 -4.21 -0.35 26.97
C GLY A 47 -3.74 -1.25 25.81
N ASN A 48 -4.54 -2.25 25.44
CA ASN A 48 -4.23 -3.15 24.32
C ASN A 48 -4.28 -2.41 22.96
N ARG A 49 -5.12 -1.37 22.84
CA ARG A 49 -5.12 -0.47 21.67
C ARG A 49 -3.78 0.25 21.53
N LEU A 50 -3.12 0.63 22.61
CA LEU A 50 -1.84 1.34 22.57
C LEU A 50 -0.65 0.43 22.20
N ALA A 51 -0.68 -0.82 22.68
CA ALA A 51 0.24 -1.86 22.23
C ALA A 51 0.10 -2.13 20.72
N LEU A 52 -1.13 -2.29 20.21
CA LEU A 52 -1.38 -2.42 18.77
C LEU A 52 -0.96 -1.18 17.97
N ARG A 53 -1.13 0.04 18.51
CA ARG A 53 -0.74 1.32 17.87
C ARG A 53 0.75 1.42 17.58
N LEU A 54 1.59 0.83 18.44
CA LEU A 54 3.04 0.85 18.28
C LEU A 54 3.58 -0.42 17.63
N ALA A 55 2.97 -1.58 17.89
CA ALA A 55 3.41 -2.86 17.36
C ALA A 55 3.28 -2.96 15.83
N ILE A 56 2.28 -2.32 15.22
CA ILE A 56 2.10 -2.35 13.76
C ILE A 56 3.24 -1.60 13.04
N PRO A 57 3.49 -0.30 13.29
CA PRO A 57 4.58 0.41 12.61
C PRO A 57 5.96 -0.13 12.99
N LEU A 58 6.16 -0.59 14.24
CA LEU A 58 7.42 -1.21 14.67
C LEU A 58 7.63 -2.59 14.01
N GLY A 59 6.57 -3.40 13.91
CA GLY A 59 6.61 -4.68 13.22
C GLY A 59 6.86 -4.53 11.73
N LEU A 60 6.20 -3.56 11.08
CA LEU A 60 6.46 -3.23 9.67
C LEU A 60 7.86 -2.66 9.46
N GLY A 61 8.40 -1.90 10.43
CA GLY A 61 9.79 -1.45 10.43
C GLY A 61 10.81 -2.57 10.61
N ALA A 62 10.52 -3.57 11.44
CA ALA A 62 11.35 -4.75 11.60
C ALA A 62 11.31 -5.63 10.33
N LEU A 63 10.12 -5.82 9.75
CA LEU A 63 9.92 -6.58 8.51
C LEU A 63 10.58 -5.90 7.31
N SER A 64 10.50 -4.57 7.20
CA SER A 64 11.22 -3.84 6.14
C SER A 64 12.74 -4.01 6.28
N GLY A 65 13.25 -4.02 7.52
CA GLY A 65 14.63 -4.35 7.87
C GLY A 65 15.14 -5.67 7.29
N LEU A 66 14.27 -6.68 7.21
CA LEU A 66 14.60 -8.00 6.65
C LEU A 66 14.59 -8.03 5.12
N VAL A 67 13.76 -7.20 4.49
CA VAL A 67 13.57 -7.17 3.03
C VAL A 67 14.67 -6.36 2.31
N ALA A 68 15.19 -5.32 2.95
CA ALA A 68 16.25 -4.48 2.39
C ALA A 68 17.43 -4.31 3.35
N PRO A 69 18.24 -5.37 3.59
CA PRO A 69 19.37 -5.29 4.49
C PRO A 69 20.45 -4.35 3.93
N GLY A 70 20.64 -3.20 4.58
CA GLY A 70 21.82 -2.34 4.39
C GLY A 70 21.56 -0.95 3.82
N ASP A 71 20.45 -0.70 3.12
CA ASP A 71 20.16 0.60 2.50
C ASP A 71 18.96 1.32 3.14
N TRP A 72 19.25 2.34 3.95
CA TRP A 72 18.28 3.21 4.61
C TRP A 72 17.22 3.81 3.65
N THR A 73 17.60 4.04 2.40
CA THR A 73 16.70 4.54 1.36
C THR A 73 15.62 3.53 1.03
N GLU A 74 15.98 2.29 0.72
CA GLU A 74 14.99 1.25 0.36
C GLU A 74 14.14 0.87 1.58
N LEU A 75 14.75 0.81 2.77
CA LEU A 75 14.02 0.62 4.03
C LEU A 75 12.93 1.68 4.27
N SER A 76 13.23 2.96 4.01
CA SER A 76 12.26 4.03 4.15
C SER A 76 11.09 3.89 3.17
N GLN A 77 11.33 3.38 1.95
CA GLN A 77 10.30 3.23 0.93
C GLN A 77 9.36 2.06 1.23
N VAL A 78 9.91 0.92 1.65
CA VAL A 78 9.10 -0.23 2.10
C VAL A 78 8.24 0.16 3.28
N LEU A 79 8.82 0.87 4.26
CA LEU A 79 8.09 1.29 5.44
C LEU A 79 6.95 2.27 5.10
N LEU A 80 7.20 3.25 4.22
CA LEU A 80 6.16 4.17 3.75
C LEU A 80 5.01 3.42 3.08
N LEU A 81 5.32 2.48 2.18
CA LEU A 81 4.31 1.66 1.51
C LEU A 81 3.52 0.80 2.51
N ALA A 82 4.24 0.11 3.39
CA ALA A 82 3.65 -0.79 4.37
C ALA A 82 2.73 -0.07 5.35
N VAL A 83 3.15 1.09 5.85
CA VAL A 83 2.33 1.94 6.72
C VAL A 83 1.06 2.41 6.00
N ALA A 84 1.19 2.94 4.78
CA ALA A 84 0.05 3.46 4.04
C ALA A 84 -0.96 2.35 3.69
N LEU A 85 -0.47 1.19 3.26
CA LEU A 85 -1.32 0.05 2.93
C LEU A 85 -1.94 -0.60 4.18
N ALA A 86 -1.21 -0.69 5.29
CA ALA A 86 -1.78 -1.17 6.55
C ALA A 86 -2.88 -0.23 7.04
N ALA A 87 -2.67 1.09 6.92
CA ALA A 87 -3.68 2.08 7.27
C ALA A 87 -4.96 1.93 6.43
N LEU A 88 -4.81 1.77 5.11
CA LEU A 88 -5.92 1.55 4.18
C LEU A 88 -6.63 0.22 4.42
N ALA A 89 -5.89 -0.88 4.61
CA ALA A 89 -6.45 -2.20 4.85
C ALA A 89 -7.23 -2.25 6.18
N LEU A 90 -6.74 -1.58 7.22
CA LEU A 90 -7.44 -1.48 8.51
C LEU A 90 -8.67 -0.59 8.44
N ALA A 91 -8.62 0.50 7.67
CA ALA A 91 -9.78 1.35 7.42
C ALA A 91 -10.85 0.56 6.65
N ASP A 92 -10.46 -0.09 5.55
CA ASP A 92 -11.36 -0.87 4.70
C ASP A 92 -12.01 -2.04 5.46
N ALA A 93 -11.25 -2.75 6.30
CA ALA A 93 -11.78 -3.83 7.13
C ALA A 93 -12.80 -3.37 8.19
N ARG A 94 -12.82 -2.08 8.55
CA ARG A 94 -13.73 -1.53 9.57
C ARG A 94 -14.95 -0.84 8.96
N THR A 95 -14.75 -0.05 7.92
CA THR A 95 -15.79 0.85 7.39
C THR A 95 -16.21 0.51 5.96
N LEU A 96 -15.56 -0.47 5.31
CA LEU A 96 -15.75 -0.79 3.89
C LEU A 96 -15.64 0.46 2.99
N SER A 97 -14.84 1.44 3.43
CA SER A 97 -14.68 2.72 2.77
C SER A 97 -13.20 3.09 2.70
N VAL A 98 -12.80 3.58 1.53
CA VAL A 98 -11.42 4.00 1.27
C VAL A 98 -11.33 5.50 1.47
N ASP A 99 -10.58 5.94 2.49
CA ASP A 99 -10.32 7.36 2.72
C ASP A 99 -9.19 7.85 1.79
N THR A 100 -9.58 8.61 0.77
CA THR A 100 -8.67 9.24 -0.20
C THR A 100 -7.59 10.09 0.47
N ARG A 101 -7.82 10.64 1.67
CA ARG A 101 -6.81 11.43 2.40
C ARG A 101 -5.54 10.62 2.68
N ILE A 102 -5.69 9.34 3.04
CA ILE A 102 -4.54 8.46 3.33
C ILE A 102 -3.72 8.22 2.07
N ILE A 103 -4.39 8.05 0.93
CA ILE A 103 -3.77 7.84 -0.38
C ILE A 103 -2.98 9.08 -0.80
N VAL A 104 -3.57 10.27 -0.67
CA VAL A 104 -2.92 11.54 -1.01
C VAL A 104 -1.70 11.78 -0.12
N VAL A 105 -1.81 11.53 1.19
CA VAL A 105 -0.67 11.62 2.12
C VAL A 105 0.43 10.61 1.74
N GLY A 106 0.07 9.36 1.42
CA GLY A 106 1.04 8.36 0.97
C GLY A 106 1.77 8.75 -0.30
N LEU A 107 1.04 9.24 -1.32
CA LEU A 107 1.59 9.68 -2.60
C LEU A 107 2.46 10.93 -2.47
N THR A 108 2.06 11.90 -1.65
CA THR A 108 2.86 13.12 -1.42
C THR A 108 4.16 12.79 -0.70
N LEU A 109 4.12 11.92 0.32
CA LEU A 109 5.34 11.44 0.98
C LEU A 109 6.22 10.64 0.04
N ARG A 110 5.63 9.79 -0.81
CA ARG A 110 6.36 9.06 -1.85
C ARG A 110 7.06 10.01 -2.82
N LEU A 111 6.34 11.02 -3.34
CA LEU A 111 6.89 12.03 -4.24
C LEU A 111 8.06 12.78 -3.60
N LEU A 112 7.86 13.28 -2.37
CA LEU A 112 8.88 14.03 -1.63
C LEU A 112 10.12 13.16 -1.37
N SER A 113 9.94 11.90 -0.95
CA SER A 113 11.03 10.98 -0.70
C SER A 113 11.86 10.69 -1.96
N LEU A 114 11.20 10.51 -3.11
CA LEU A 114 11.88 10.28 -4.39
C LEU A 114 12.59 11.53 -4.89
N ALA A 115 11.93 12.70 -4.83
CA ALA A 115 12.53 13.95 -5.26
C ALA A 115 13.83 14.28 -4.49
N LEU A 116 13.89 13.94 -3.20
CA LEU A 116 15.06 14.21 -2.35
C LEU A 116 16.15 13.14 -2.45
N LEU A 117 15.79 11.86 -2.60
CA LEU A 117 16.73 10.75 -2.45
C LEU A 117 17.10 10.08 -3.78
N LEU A 118 16.14 9.98 -4.70
CA LEU A 118 16.20 9.15 -5.91
C LEU A 118 15.40 9.79 -7.06
N PRO A 119 15.77 11.00 -7.53
CA PRO A 119 14.97 11.76 -8.51
C PRO A 119 14.82 11.02 -9.85
N ALA A 120 15.79 10.17 -10.21
CA ALA A 120 15.72 9.34 -11.41
C ALA A 120 14.54 8.35 -11.43
N ARG A 121 13.93 8.03 -10.28
CA ARG A 121 12.77 7.13 -10.17
C ARG A 121 11.41 7.86 -10.24
N LEU A 122 11.40 9.20 -10.39
CA LEU A 122 10.16 9.97 -10.53
C LEU A 122 9.31 9.57 -11.76
N PRO A 123 9.88 9.35 -12.96
CA PRO A 123 9.08 8.94 -14.11
C PRO A 123 8.40 7.58 -13.90
N SER A 124 9.09 6.62 -13.28
CA SER A 124 8.52 5.32 -12.95
C SER A 124 7.40 5.42 -11.91
N MET A 125 7.50 6.34 -10.95
CA MET A 125 6.44 6.59 -9.97
C MET A 125 5.18 7.12 -10.67
N ILE A 126 5.32 8.11 -11.56
CA ILE A 126 4.18 8.72 -12.26
C ILE A 126 3.55 7.71 -13.21
N ALA A 127 4.36 7.00 -14.01
CA ALA A 127 3.87 5.96 -14.92
C ALA A 127 3.15 4.85 -14.16
N GLY A 128 3.72 4.36 -13.07
CA GLY A 128 3.10 3.34 -12.24
C GLY A 128 1.80 3.81 -11.58
N MET A 129 1.75 5.05 -11.09
CA MET A 129 0.54 5.64 -10.51
C MET A 129 -0.59 5.74 -11.55
N LEU A 130 -0.29 6.29 -12.73
CA LEU A 130 -1.27 6.48 -13.79
C LEU A 130 -1.75 5.14 -14.37
N CYS A 131 -0.82 4.21 -14.64
CA CYS A 131 -1.18 2.88 -15.12
C CYS A 131 -1.94 2.09 -14.05
N GLY A 132 -1.58 2.21 -12.78
CA GLY A 132 -2.21 1.47 -11.68
C GLY A 132 -3.66 1.88 -11.47
N ALA A 133 -3.90 3.19 -11.33
CA ALA A 133 -5.24 3.73 -11.21
C ALA A 133 -6.03 3.55 -12.52
N GLY A 134 -5.42 3.87 -13.67
CA GLY A 134 -6.05 3.79 -14.97
C GLY A 134 -6.50 2.37 -15.34
N LEU A 135 -5.70 1.35 -15.02
CA LEU A 135 -6.04 -0.05 -15.31
C LEU A 135 -7.29 -0.50 -14.54
N LEU A 136 -7.37 -0.22 -13.24
CA LEU A 136 -8.55 -0.61 -12.45
C LEU A 136 -9.79 0.20 -12.82
N VAL A 137 -9.65 1.49 -13.13
CA VAL A 137 -10.77 2.30 -13.66
C VAL A 137 -11.26 1.71 -14.99
N LEU A 138 -10.35 1.33 -15.89
CA LEU A 138 -10.71 0.74 -17.18
C LEU A 138 -11.46 -0.59 -17.00
N ILE A 139 -10.97 -1.47 -16.13
CA ILE A 139 -11.63 -2.73 -15.78
C ILE A 139 -13.02 -2.46 -15.18
N GLY A 140 -13.13 -1.48 -14.27
CA GLY A 140 -14.39 -1.09 -13.64
C GLY A 140 -15.43 -0.58 -14.64
N VAL A 141 -15.01 0.29 -15.57
CA VAL A 141 -15.87 0.81 -16.65
C VAL A 141 -16.33 -0.33 -17.56
N PHE A 142 -15.40 -1.18 -18.01
CA PHE A 142 -15.71 -2.31 -18.88
C PHE A 142 -16.70 -3.29 -18.22
N TYR A 143 -16.50 -3.60 -16.94
CA TYR A 143 -17.41 -4.44 -16.17
C TYR A 143 -18.79 -3.80 -16.00
N ARG A 144 -18.84 -2.49 -15.71
CA ARG A 144 -20.11 -1.75 -15.59
C ARG A 144 -20.88 -1.77 -16.92
N THR A 145 -20.21 -1.58 -18.05
CA THR A 145 -20.84 -1.64 -19.39
C THR A 145 -21.37 -3.03 -19.74
N LEU A 146 -20.67 -4.10 -19.38
CA LEU A 146 -21.10 -5.47 -19.70
C LEU A 146 -22.18 -6.02 -18.75
N ARG A 147 -22.09 -5.71 -17.46
CA ARG A 147 -22.92 -6.34 -16.43
C ARG A 147 -23.99 -5.42 -15.82
N ASN A 148 -24.00 -4.12 -16.20
CA ASN A 148 -24.85 -3.08 -15.61
C ASN A 148 -24.85 -3.08 -14.07
N ARG A 149 -23.72 -3.49 -13.47
CA ARG A 149 -23.51 -3.56 -12.03
C ARG A 149 -22.14 -2.98 -11.73
N GLU A 150 -22.04 -2.26 -10.62
CA GLU A 150 -20.76 -1.82 -10.08
C GLU A 150 -20.02 -3.05 -9.55
N GLY A 151 -18.92 -3.42 -10.23
CA GLY A 151 -18.13 -4.60 -9.89
C GLY A 151 -16.88 -4.32 -9.09
N LEU A 152 -16.32 -3.11 -9.20
CA LEU A 152 -15.08 -2.70 -8.56
C LEU A 152 -15.32 -1.41 -7.80
N GLY A 153 -14.82 -1.31 -6.56
CA GLY A 153 -14.96 -0.09 -5.77
C GLY A 153 -14.10 1.04 -6.36
N GLU A 154 -14.65 2.24 -6.48
CA GLU A 154 -13.89 3.40 -6.96
C GLU A 154 -12.64 3.69 -6.10
N GLY A 155 -12.68 3.30 -4.82
CA GLY A 155 -11.54 3.35 -3.90
C GLY A 155 -10.39 2.41 -4.24
N ASP A 156 -10.67 1.24 -4.81
CA ASP A 156 -9.65 0.23 -5.12
C ASP A 156 -8.68 0.73 -6.20
N ALA A 157 -9.19 1.50 -7.17
CA ALA A 157 -8.38 2.14 -8.21
C ALA A 157 -7.36 3.14 -7.61
N ALA A 158 -7.79 3.92 -6.62
CA ALA A 158 -6.90 4.87 -5.95
C ALA A 158 -5.81 4.14 -5.14
N VAL A 159 -6.15 3.04 -4.46
CA VAL A 159 -5.16 2.20 -3.77
C VAL A 159 -4.18 1.58 -4.78
N MET A 160 -4.65 1.12 -5.94
CA MET A 160 -3.77 0.58 -6.97
C MET A 160 -2.87 1.64 -7.59
N GLY A 161 -3.32 2.89 -7.69
CA GLY A 161 -2.47 4.03 -8.04
C GLY A 161 -1.36 4.26 -7.02
N LEU A 162 -1.68 4.18 -5.72
CA LEU A 162 -0.67 4.23 -4.66
C LEU A 162 0.32 3.07 -4.79
N VAL A 163 -0.15 1.83 -4.89
CA VAL A 163 0.72 0.65 -5.08
C VAL A 163 1.61 0.83 -6.30
N GLY A 164 1.02 1.18 -7.45
CA GLY A 164 1.73 1.41 -8.71
C GLY A 164 2.84 2.46 -8.61
N SER A 165 2.68 3.48 -7.77
CA SER A 165 3.74 4.49 -7.53
C SER A 165 5.01 3.93 -6.87
N PHE A 166 4.94 2.75 -6.27
CA PHE A 166 6.08 2.03 -5.70
C PHE A 166 6.60 0.94 -6.62
N VAL A 167 5.71 0.07 -7.11
CA VAL A 167 6.07 -1.11 -7.93
C VAL A 167 6.39 -0.77 -9.39
N GLY A 168 6.04 0.44 -9.84
CA GLY A 168 6.12 0.83 -11.24
C GLY A 168 5.01 0.19 -12.08
N TRP A 169 4.96 0.52 -13.38
CA TRP A 169 3.88 0.03 -14.25
C TRP A 169 3.98 -1.47 -14.53
N GLN A 170 5.18 -2.04 -14.52
CA GLN A 170 5.40 -3.47 -14.77
C GLN A 170 5.01 -4.33 -13.56
N GLY A 171 5.12 -3.78 -12.34
CA GLY A 171 4.72 -4.47 -11.11
C GLY A 171 3.21 -4.51 -10.87
N ILE A 172 2.41 -3.77 -11.66
CA ILE A 172 0.95 -3.72 -11.51
C ILE A 172 0.31 -5.08 -11.75
N PHE A 173 0.65 -5.74 -12.85
CA PHE A 173 0.10 -7.05 -13.21
C PHE A 173 0.39 -8.14 -12.17
N PRO A 174 1.65 -8.37 -11.75
CA PRO A 174 1.93 -9.35 -10.71
C PRO A 174 1.30 -8.96 -9.38
N ALA A 175 1.23 -7.66 -9.03
CA ALA A 175 0.58 -7.23 -7.80
C ALA A 175 -0.92 -7.57 -7.81
N LEU A 176 -1.63 -7.31 -8.92
CA LEU A 176 -3.02 -7.71 -9.08
C LEU A 176 -3.20 -9.23 -9.05
N ALA A 177 -2.31 -9.99 -9.69
CA ALA A 177 -2.38 -11.45 -9.69
C ALA A 177 -2.25 -12.03 -8.26
N VAL A 178 -1.28 -11.55 -7.48
CA VAL A 178 -1.08 -11.97 -6.08
C VAL A 178 -2.27 -11.54 -5.21
N SER A 179 -2.81 -10.35 -5.45
CA SER A 179 -3.98 -9.82 -4.73
C SER A 179 -5.24 -10.66 -5.01
N ALA A 180 -5.50 -10.95 -6.29
CA ALA A 180 -6.64 -11.77 -6.70
C ALA A 180 -6.52 -13.21 -6.19
N LEU A 181 -5.32 -13.80 -6.27
CA LEU A 181 -5.08 -15.16 -5.79
C LEU A 181 -5.25 -15.27 -4.28
N SER A 182 -4.69 -14.34 -3.51
CA SER A 182 -4.84 -14.31 -2.04
C SER A 182 -6.29 -14.07 -1.63
N GLY A 183 -6.99 -13.14 -2.30
CA GLY A 183 -8.42 -12.90 -2.09
C GLY A 183 -9.25 -14.14 -2.38
N LEU A 184 -8.98 -14.85 -3.48
CA LEU A 184 -9.68 -16.08 -3.84
C LEU A 184 -9.44 -17.20 -2.81
N LEU A 185 -8.19 -17.37 -2.36
CA LEU A 185 -7.82 -18.38 -1.37
C LEU A 185 -8.52 -18.19 -0.02
N VAL A 186 -8.87 -16.95 0.35
CA VAL A 186 -9.60 -16.65 1.60
C VAL A 186 -11.11 -16.63 1.38
N ALA A 187 -11.57 -16.05 0.27
CA ALA A 187 -13.00 -15.93 -0.03
C ALA A 187 -13.65 -17.29 -0.33
N LEU A 188 -12.97 -18.19 -1.04
CA LEU A 188 -13.54 -19.46 -1.47
C LEU A 188 -13.86 -20.39 -0.26
N PRO A 189 -12.95 -20.65 0.70
CA PRO A 189 -13.30 -21.41 1.89
C PRO A 189 -14.35 -20.71 2.74
N ALA A 190 -14.29 -19.38 2.87
CA ALA A 190 -15.27 -18.63 3.66
C ALA A 190 -16.69 -18.79 3.08
N LEU A 191 -16.82 -18.76 1.76
CA LEU A 191 -18.11 -18.97 1.09
C LEU A 191 -18.62 -20.41 1.24
N LEU A 192 -17.74 -21.39 1.09
CA LEU A 192 -18.08 -22.81 1.16
C LEU A 192 -18.45 -23.26 2.58
N ILE A 193 -17.71 -22.79 3.59
CA ILE A 193 -17.89 -23.18 4.99
C ILE A 193 -19.05 -22.43 5.63
N PHE A 194 -19.15 -21.12 5.42
CA PHE A 194 -20.17 -20.29 6.06
C PHE A 194 -21.46 -20.14 5.24
N ARG A 195 -21.55 -20.75 4.04
CA ARG A 195 -22.70 -20.70 3.12
C ARG A 195 -23.25 -19.29 2.92
N LYS A 196 -22.36 -18.29 2.93
CA LYS A 196 -22.76 -16.90 2.74
C LYS A 196 -23.22 -16.70 1.29
N PRO A 197 -24.19 -15.79 1.05
CA PRO A 197 -24.60 -15.50 -0.31
C PRO A 197 -23.41 -14.90 -1.10
N LEU A 198 -23.31 -15.26 -2.38
CA LEU A 198 -22.31 -14.75 -3.33
C LEU A 198 -22.31 -13.21 -3.46
N THR A 199 -23.32 -12.53 -2.90
CA THR A 199 -23.47 -11.08 -2.85
C THR A 199 -22.80 -10.44 -1.62
N THR A 200 -22.11 -11.21 -0.79
CA THR A 200 -21.40 -10.66 0.38
C THR A 200 -20.21 -9.83 -0.11
N THR A 201 -20.24 -8.52 0.15
CA THR A 201 -19.13 -7.63 -0.17
C THR A 201 -17.93 -7.98 0.70
N ILE A 202 -16.84 -8.39 0.06
CA ILE A 202 -15.57 -8.69 0.74
C ILE A 202 -14.62 -7.50 0.49
N PRO A 203 -14.00 -6.93 1.53
CA PRO A 203 -13.01 -5.86 1.38
C PRO A 203 -11.82 -6.37 0.56
N PHE A 204 -11.54 -5.75 -0.58
CA PHE A 204 -10.45 -6.16 -1.49
C PHE A 204 -9.12 -5.50 -1.12
N VAL A 205 -9.15 -4.33 -0.46
CA VAL A 205 -7.96 -3.53 -0.12
C VAL A 205 -6.93 -4.31 0.72
N PRO A 206 -7.28 -5.16 1.70
CA PRO A 206 -6.30 -5.96 2.44
C PRO A 206 -5.51 -6.95 1.54
N PHE A 207 -6.17 -7.52 0.53
CA PHE A 207 -5.51 -8.41 -0.43
C PHE A 207 -4.65 -7.61 -1.41
N LEU A 208 -5.13 -6.44 -1.82
CA LEU A 208 -4.36 -5.49 -2.63
C LEU A 208 -3.09 -5.01 -1.92
N ALA A 209 -3.20 -4.76 -0.61
CA ALA A 209 -2.09 -4.41 0.25
C ALA A 209 -1.02 -5.52 0.30
N LEU A 210 -1.45 -6.78 0.44
CA LEU A 210 -0.56 -7.93 0.41
C LEU A 210 0.15 -8.06 -0.94
N GLY A 211 -0.59 -8.00 -2.05
CA GLY A 211 0.01 -8.09 -3.38
C GLY A 211 1.03 -6.97 -3.64
N GLY A 212 0.71 -5.74 -3.27
CA GLY A 212 1.64 -4.62 -3.39
C GLY A 212 2.92 -4.80 -2.58
N LEU A 213 2.82 -5.24 -1.33
CA LEU A 213 3.98 -5.46 -0.46
C LEU A 213 4.85 -6.62 -0.92
N VAL A 214 4.25 -7.73 -1.31
CA VAL A 214 4.98 -8.91 -1.77
C VAL A 214 5.76 -8.56 -3.04
N VAL A 215 5.11 -7.97 -4.03
CA VAL A 215 5.79 -7.67 -5.31
C VAL A 215 6.87 -6.62 -5.11
N TYR A 216 6.60 -5.56 -4.34
CA TYR A 216 7.62 -4.55 -4.08
C TYR A 216 8.80 -5.13 -3.26
N GLY A 217 8.54 -5.98 -2.28
CA GLY A 217 9.59 -6.65 -1.52
C GLY A 217 10.45 -7.58 -2.38
N VAL A 218 9.83 -8.33 -3.29
CA VAL A 218 10.53 -9.19 -4.26
C VAL A 218 11.41 -8.35 -5.20
N GLN A 219 10.91 -7.20 -5.67
CA GLN A 219 11.70 -6.28 -6.51
C GLN A 219 12.95 -5.80 -5.79
N LEU A 220 12.84 -5.46 -4.51
CA LEU A 220 13.98 -5.02 -3.71
C LEU A 220 14.99 -6.15 -3.48
N TRP A 221 14.50 -7.35 -3.17
CA TRP A 221 15.38 -8.48 -2.89
C TRP A 221 16.21 -8.90 -4.11
N HIS A 222 15.63 -8.85 -5.31
CA HIS A 222 16.34 -9.15 -6.55
C HIS A 222 17.15 -7.97 -7.10
N GLY A 223 17.11 -6.79 -6.47
CA GLY A 223 17.63 -5.54 -7.04
C GLY A 223 16.93 -5.16 -8.36
N TRP A 224 15.76 -5.75 -8.62
CA TRP A 224 15.03 -5.67 -9.86
C TRP A 224 14.17 -4.39 -9.86
N SER A 225 14.80 -3.25 -10.08
CA SER A 225 14.07 -2.08 -10.58
C SER A 225 13.87 -2.27 -12.07
N TRP A 226 12.63 -2.45 -12.53
CA TRP A 226 12.35 -2.64 -13.95
C TRP A 226 13.00 -1.51 -14.78
N PRO A 227 13.70 -1.85 -15.87
CA PRO A 227 14.60 -0.95 -16.60
C PRO A 227 13.80 0.11 -17.35
N LEU A 228 13.43 1.18 -16.65
CA LEU A 228 13.23 2.49 -17.27
C LEU A 228 14.37 3.46 -16.92
N ALA A 229 15.28 3.06 -16.03
CA ALA A 229 16.44 3.84 -15.60
C ALA A 229 17.79 3.26 -16.05
N SER A 230 17.88 1.96 -16.35
CA SER A 230 18.97 1.45 -17.19
C SER A 230 18.55 1.64 -18.63
N GLN A 231 19.45 2.22 -19.44
CA GLN A 231 19.25 2.29 -20.87
C GLN A 231 18.80 0.91 -21.36
N PRO A 232 17.79 0.84 -22.24
CA PRO A 232 17.43 -0.44 -22.79
C PRO A 232 18.65 -1.07 -23.46
N ASP A 233 18.90 -2.35 -23.20
CA ASP A 233 20.00 -3.14 -23.77
C ASP A 233 19.90 -3.28 -25.30
N TRP A 234 19.04 -2.54 -25.98
CA TRP A 234 18.92 -2.47 -27.44
C TRP A 234 19.52 -1.19 -28.04
N TRP A 235 20.05 -0.26 -27.24
CA TRP A 235 20.60 1.01 -27.75
C TRP A 235 21.79 0.83 -28.72
N TRP A 236 22.55 -0.27 -28.61
CA TRP A 236 23.63 -0.62 -29.54
C TRP A 236 23.15 -1.06 -30.93
N LEU A 237 21.87 -1.42 -31.11
CA LEU A 237 21.28 -1.64 -32.44
C LEU A 237 21.11 -0.32 -33.22
N MET A 238 21.13 0.82 -32.53
CA MET A 238 20.99 2.16 -33.12
C MET A 238 22.29 2.98 -33.08
N ALA A 239 23.36 2.45 -32.46
CA ALA A 239 24.66 3.10 -32.48
C ALA A 239 25.26 3.00 -33.90
N PRO A 240 25.67 4.12 -34.53
CA PRO A 240 26.40 4.04 -35.79
C PRO A 240 27.67 3.19 -35.57
N PRO A 241 28.03 2.29 -36.49
CA PRO A 241 29.21 1.45 -36.34
C PRO A 241 30.43 2.34 -36.12
N GLU A 242 31.14 2.10 -35.00
CA GLU A 242 32.41 2.75 -34.68
C GLU A 242 33.31 2.75 -35.93
N PRO A 243 33.89 3.90 -36.33
CA PRO A 243 34.85 3.90 -37.42
C PRO A 243 36.02 3.02 -37.02
N LEU A 244 36.24 1.96 -37.79
CA LEU A 244 37.44 1.13 -37.68
C LEU A 244 38.64 2.03 -37.95
N ARG A 245 39.30 2.45 -36.86
CA ARG A 245 40.59 3.14 -36.72
C ARG A 245 41.10 3.94 -37.93
#